data_AF-A0A7M7Q0H9-F1
#
_entry.id   AF-A0A7M7Q0H9-F1
#
_cell.length_a   1.000
_cell.length_b   1.000
_cell.length_c   1.000
_cell.angle_alpha   90.00
_cell.angle_beta   90.00
_cell.angle_gamma   90.00
#
_symmetry.space_group_name_H-M   'P 1'
#
loop_
_entity.id
_entity.type
_entity.pdbx_description
1 polymer ?
#
loop_
_entity_poly.entity_id
_entity_poly.type
_entity_poly.pdbx_seq_one_letter_code
_entity_poly.pdbx_strand_id
1 'polypeptide(L)' 'MNRKWMPKADTTTWTPLEFISELFWKWSQKQERPINGSLLQLVTKDNKTEVIPA' A
#
# COMPACT_ATOMS: atom_id res chain seq x y z
N MET A 1 -12.20 -2.29 9.74
CA MET A 1 -12.39 -3.60 10.41
C MET A 1 -11.17 -4.03 11.23
N ASN A 2 -9.95 -4.00 10.68
CA ASN A 2 -8.73 -4.41 11.39
C ASN A 2 -8.55 -3.72 12.76
N ARG A 3 -8.79 -2.40 12.83
CA ARG A 3 -8.69 -1.63 14.09
C ARG A 3 -9.62 -2.13 15.20
N LYS A 4 -10.81 -2.64 14.84
CA LYS A 4 -11.80 -3.15 15.81
C LYS A 4 -11.32 -4.46 16.46
N TRP A 5 -10.70 -5.35 15.66
CA TRP A 5 -10.32 -6.69 16.09
C TRP A 5 -8.87 -6.80 16.56
N MET A 6 -8.03 -5.81 16.24
CA MET A 6 -6.64 -5.72 16.68
C MET A 6 -6.36 -4.35 17.32
N PRO A 7 -7.00 -4.00 18.45
CA PRO A 7 -6.93 -2.66 19.02
C PRO A 7 -5.56 -2.30 19.62
N LYS A 8 -4.71 -3.30 19.90
CA LYS A 8 -3.35 -3.14 20.46
C LYS A 8 -2.24 -3.31 19.43
N ALA A 9 -2.58 -3.61 18.18
CA ALA A 9 -1.57 -3.73 17.13
C ALA A 9 -0.96 -2.37 16.82
N ASP A 10 0.32 -2.37 16.43
CA ASP A 10 0.98 -1.17 15.97
C ASP A 10 0.41 -0.76 14.60
N THR A 11 -0.41 0.29 14.59
CA THR A 11 -1.02 0.76 13.34
C THR A 11 -0.03 1.49 12.45
N THR A 12 1.17 1.83 12.93
CA THR A 12 2.20 2.49 12.11
C THR A 12 2.80 1.56 11.06
N THR A 13 2.55 0.25 11.18
CA THR A 13 2.94 -0.77 10.20
C THR A 13 1.79 -1.12 9.24
N TRP A 14 0.67 -0.40 9.28
CA TRP A 14 -0.49 -0.68 8.43
C TRP A 14 -0.56 0.33 7.29
N THR A 15 -0.70 -0.17 6.07
CA THR A 15 -0.80 0.68 4.88
C THR A 15 -2.07 1.54 4.92
N PRO A 16 -1.95 2.87 4.81
CA PRO A 16 -3.09 3.76 4.66
C PRO A 16 -3.87 3.47 3.37
N LEU A 17 -5.20 3.59 3.41
CA LEU A 17 -6.02 3.33 2.22
C LEU A 17 -5.85 4.43 1.17
N GLU A 18 -5.56 5.65 1.61
CA GLU A 18 -5.27 6.81 0.77
C GLU A 18 -4.07 6.53 -0.13
N PHE A 19 -2.99 5.94 0.41
CA PHE A 19 -1.80 5.55 -0.36
C PHE A 19 -2.14 4.58 -1.51
N ILE A 20 -3.01 3.59 -1.25
CA ILE A 20 -3.45 2.62 -2.27
C ILE A 20 -4.28 3.33 -3.35
N SER A 21 -5.19 4.22 -2.94
CA SER A 21 -6.02 4.98 -3.88
C SER A 21 -5.20 5.89 -4.79
N GLU A 22 -4.15 6.52 -4.26
CA GLU A 22 -3.21 7.34 -5.04
C GLU A 22 -2.41 6.51 -6.05
N LEU A 23 -1.94 5.32 -5.66
CA LEU A 23 -1.27 4.39 -6.59
C LEU A 23 -2.20 4.02 -7.75
N PHE A 24 -3.43 3.62 -7.45
CA PHE A 24 -4.42 3.28 -8.48
C PHE A 24 -4.76 4.47 -9.38
N TRP A 25 -4.86 5.67 -8.79
CA TRP A 25 -5.08 6.91 -9.54
C TRP A 25 -3.92 7.22 -10.50
N LYS A 26 -2.67 7.04 -10.08
CA LYS A 26 -1.50 7.21 -10.97
C LYS A 26 -1.51 6.17 -12.09
N TRP A 27 -1.74 4.90 -11.76
CA TRP A 27 -1.73 3.81 -12.73
C TRP A 27 -2.84 3.92 -13.78
N SER A 28 -4.02 4.42 -13.40
CA SER A 28 -5.13 4.68 -14.33
C SER A 28 -4.78 5.75 -15.37
N GLN A 29 -3.95 6.72 -14.99
CA GLN A 29 -3.39 7.76 -15.86
C GLN A 29 -2.10 7.32 -16.59
N LYS A 30 -1.75 6.03 -16.52
CA LYS A 30 -0.52 5.44 -17.09
C LYS A 30 0.78 6.01 -16.49
N GLN A 31 0.73 6.62 -15.32
CA GLN A 31 1.90 7.11 -14.59
C GLN A 31 2.42 6.02 -13.64
N GLU A 32 3.74 5.80 -13.62
CA GLU A 32 4.40 4.87 -12.69
C GLU A 32 3.75 3.47 -12.66
N ARG A 33 3.12 3.08 -13.78
CA ARG A 33 2.38 1.83 -13.88
C ARG A 33 3.38 0.69 -14.02
N PRO A 34 3.31 -0.34 -13.17
CA PRO A 34 4.19 -1.51 -13.28
C PRO A 34 3.93 -2.27 -14.59
N ILE A 35 4.89 -3.11 -14.95
CA ILE A 35 4.78 -3.98 -16.13
C ILE A 35 3.57 -4.92 -15.94
N ASN A 36 2.91 -5.25 -17.05
CA ASN A 36 1.79 -6.17 -17.01
C ASN A 36 2.24 -7.54 -16.47
N GLY A 37 1.49 -8.10 -15.53
CA GLY A 37 1.82 -9.35 -14.85
C GLY A 37 2.75 -9.19 -13.64
N SER A 38 3.20 -7.98 -13.29
CA SER A 38 4.01 -7.75 -12.09
C SER A 38 3.23 -8.05 -10.81
N LEU A 39 3.92 -8.71 -9.87
CA LEU A 39 3.50 -8.83 -8.49
C LEU A 39 4.23 -7.75 -7.67
N LEU A 40 3.48 -7.00 -6.87
CA LEU A 40 4.01 -5.93 -6.03
C LEU A 40 3.65 -6.18 -4.57
N GLN A 41 4.62 -6.05 -3.69
CA GLN A 41 4.44 -6.04 -2.25
C GLN A 41 4.31 -4.61 -1.75
N LEU A 42 3.38 -4.39 -0.82
CA LEU A 42 3.19 -3.13 -0.11
C LEU A 42 3.62 -3.34 1.33
N VAL A 43 4.75 -2.75 1.72
CA VAL A 43 5.31 -2.91 3.07
C VAL A 43 5.30 -1.57 3.76
N THR A 44 4.59 -1.47 4.89
CA THR A 44 4.54 -0.25 5.71
C THR A 44 5.33 -0.42 6.99
N LYS A 45 6.27 0.48 7.23
CA LYS A 45 7.05 0.58 8.46
C LYS A 45 7.19 2.05 8.86
N ASP A 46 7.00 2.36 10.13
CA ASP A 46 7.12 3.73 10.66
C ASP A 46 6.26 4.75 9.87
N ASN A 47 5.03 4.36 9.51
CA ASN A 47 4.08 5.10 8.66
C ASN A 47 4.54 5.38 7.22
N LYS A 48 5.64 4.77 6.75
CA LYS A 48 6.11 4.87 5.38
C LYS A 48 5.83 3.57 4.64
N THR A 49 5.22 3.68 3.47
CA THR A 49 4.90 2.52 2.63
C THR A 49 5.84 2.45 1.44
N GLU A 50 6.46 1.30 1.25
CA GLU A 50 7.31 0.98 0.11
C GLU A 50 6.60 -0.02 -0.82
N VAL A 51 6.83 0.15 -2.12
CA VAL A 51 6.32 -0.73 -3.18
C VAL A 51 7.50 -1.52 -3.72
N ILE A 52 7.51 -2.83 -3.49
CA ILE A 52 8.65 -3.72 -3.81
C ILE A 52 8.19 -4.76 -4.84
N PRO A 53 8.88 -4.91 -5.99
CA PRO A 53 8.63 -6.02 -6.92
C PRO A 53 8.88 -7.38 -6.25
N ALA A 54 7.97 -8.33 -6.43
CA ALA A 54 8.08 -9.71 -5.91
C ALA A 54 8.70 -10.68 -6.92
#